data_AF-A0A072TPK1-F1
#
_entry.id   AF-A0A072TPK1-F1
#
_cell.length_a   1.000
_cell.length_b   1.000
_cell.length_c   1.000
_cell.angle_alpha   90.00
_cell.angle_beta   90.00
_cell.angle_gamma   90.00
#
_symmetry.space_group_name_H-M   'P 1'
#
loop_
_entity.id
_entity.type
_entity.pdbx_description
1 polymer ?
#
loop_
_entity_poly.entity_id
_entity_poly.type
_entity_poly.pdbx_seq_one_letter_code
_entity_poly.pdbx_strand_id
1 'polypeptide(L)'
;MVNTNLEEIKQEHEHVYDRQKELKLLDESKEGVKGLVDAGLTKVPKIFIHDKIHEHNNKQTSSTNLSIPIIDFGPLFTNTSSSSRLEIIEKVKHASEKWGFFQVVNHGIPSTVLDEMIDGVVRFHEQDTEMKKKFYSRDITKRAYFNTNFDLYVTPAVNWRDSLSCVMGPQPLDPQDLPTVCRDITVKYSDYVNKVGMILLELLSEALGLNSNYLKDIDCAEGLFLISHYYPPCPEPELTFGTSAHSDSSFFTVLLQDQLGGLQVFHGNQWVDVTPIPGALVINLGDMMQVKISLFIYLPIYLSIYYN
;
A
#
# COMPACT_ATOMS: atom_id res chain seq x y z
N MET A 1 -59.66 -13.33 32.47
CA MET A 1 -59.33 -14.44 31.54
C MET A 1 -59.52 -13.90 30.14
N VAL A 2 -58.54 -13.79 29.25
CA VAL A 2 -57.15 -14.21 29.24
C VAL A 2 -56.37 -13.05 28.60
N ASN A 3 -55.24 -12.73 29.21
CA ASN A 3 -54.28 -11.74 28.74
C ASN A 3 -53.90 -12.03 27.29
N THR A 4 -54.05 -11.02 26.45
CA THR A 4 -53.31 -10.83 25.21
C THR A 4 -51.84 -11.13 25.46
N ASN A 5 -51.34 -12.18 24.81
CA ASN A 5 -49.96 -12.62 24.85
C ASN A 5 -49.10 -11.61 24.06
N LEU A 6 -48.80 -10.48 24.70
CA LEU A 6 -47.90 -9.44 24.20
C LEU A 6 -46.43 -9.89 24.12
N GLU A 7 -46.14 -11.14 24.50
CA GLU A 7 -44.86 -11.80 24.29
C GLU A 7 -44.78 -12.55 22.95
N GLU A 8 -45.91 -12.87 22.30
CA GLU A 8 -45.92 -13.59 21.00
C GLU A 8 -45.80 -12.68 19.77
N ILE A 9 -45.75 -11.35 19.95
CA ILE A 9 -45.46 -10.37 18.87
C ILE A 9 -44.09 -9.69 19.08
N LYS A 10 -43.27 -10.20 20.02
CA LYS A 10 -41.87 -9.76 20.22
C LYS A 10 -40.84 -10.78 19.75
N GLN A 11 -41.17 -11.57 18.73
CA GLN A 11 -40.19 -12.19 17.85
C GLN A 11 -40.13 -11.43 16.52
N GLU A 12 -39.83 -10.13 16.59
CA GLU A 12 -39.14 -9.51 15.46
C GLU A 12 -37.79 -10.20 15.37
N HIS A 13 -37.57 -10.91 14.26
CA HIS A 13 -36.33 -11.58 13.94
C HIS A 13 -35.16 -10.59 14.08
N GLU A 14 -34.41 -10.65 15.19
CA GLU A 14 -33.03 -10.19 15.21
C GLU A 14 -32.29 -11.04 14.19
N HIS A 15 -32.19 -10.54 12.96
CA HIS A 15 -31.46 -11.18 11.89
C HIS A 15 -30.01 -11.24 12.35
N VAL A 16 -29.58 -12.41 12.87
CA VAL A 16 -28.21 -12.65 13.30
C VAL A 16 -27.30 -12.24 12.13
N TYR A 17 -26.40 -11.30 12.39
CA TYR A 17 -25.49 -10.78 11.39
C TYR A 17 -24.63 -11.93 10.83
N ASP A 18 -24.78 -12.20 9.54
CA ASP A 18 -24.03 -13.24 8.84
C ASP A 18 -22.89 -12.60 8.03
N ARG A 19 -21.76 -12.43 8.70
CA ARG A 19 -20.53 -11.90 8.10
C ARG A 19 -20.09 -12.71 6.87
N GLN A 20 -20.21 -14.03 6.91
CA GLN A 20 -19.75 -14.90 5.82
C GLN A 20 -20.59 -14.72 4.57
N LYS A 21 -21.89 -14.53 4.73
CA LYS A 21 -22.78 -14.18 3.62
C LYS A 21 -22.40 -12.83 2.98
N GLU A 22 -22.11 -11.79 3.78
CA GLU A 22 -21.68 -10.49 3.24
C GLU A 22 -20.35 -10.58 2.48
N LEU A 23 -19.34 -11.25 3.04
CA LEU A 23 -18.06 -11.46 2.35
C LEU A 23 -18.24 -12.20 1.03
N LYS A 24 -19.05 -13.28 1.05
CA LYS A 24 -19.31 -14.08 -0.14
C LYS A 24 -20.02 -13.27 -1.22
N LEU A 25 -21.00 -12.44 -0.86
CA LEU A 25 -21.70 -11.56 -1.82
C LEU A 25 -20.74 -10.55 -2.46
N LEU A 26 -19.87 -9.92 -1.67
CA LEU A 26 -18.85 -9.01 -2.19
C LEU A 26 -17.91 -9.74 -3.16
N ASP A 27 -17.44 -10.93 -2.77
CA ASP A 27 -16.49 -11.72 -3.56
C ASP A 27 -17.09 -12.24 -4.87
N GLU A 28 -18.31 -12.77 -4.82
CA GLU A 28 -19.03 -13.30 -5.98
C GLU A 28 -19.45 -12.19 -6.96
N SER A 29 -19.62 -10.95 -6.48
CA SER A 29 -19.88 -9.79 -7.35
C SER A 29 -18.70 -9.54 -8.29
N LYS A 30 -17.46 -9.73 -7.82
CA LYS A 30 -16.22 -9.41 -8.55
C LYS A 30 -16.07 -7.94 -8.95
N GLU A 31 -16.88 -7.05 -8.37
CA GLU A 31 -16.91 -5.62 -8.70
C GLU A 31 -16.08 -4.78 -7.74
N GLY A 32 -15.83 -5.36 -6.56
CA GLY A 32 -15.06 -4.76 -5.48
C GLY A 32 -15.74 -3.57 -4.81
N VAL A 33 -14.96 -2.83 -4.01
CA VAL A 33 -15.43 -1.65 -3.29
C VAL A 33 -15.93 -0.58 -4.26
N LYS A 34 -15.24 -0.42 -5.40
CA LYS A 34 -15.67 0.52 -6.43
C LYS A 34 -17.06 0.19 -6.98
N GLY A 35 -17.38 -1.09 -7.19
CA GLY A 35 -18.72 -1.51 -7.61
C GLY A 35 -19.81 -1.14 -6.59
N LEU A 36 -19.51 -1.24 -5.29
CA LEU A 36 -20.43 -0.77 -4.24
C LEU A 36 -20.69 0.73 -4.32
N VAL A 37 -19.63 1.52 -4.54
CA VAL A 37 -19.74 2.99 -4.70
C VAL A 37 -20.55 3.35 -5.94
N ASP A 38 -20.29 2.68 -7.07
CA ASP A 38 -21.02 2.91 -8.33
C ASP A 38 -22.51 2.54 -8.24
N ALA A 39 -22.86 1.60 -7.35
CA ALA A 39 -24.23 1.24 -7.04
C ALA A 39 -24.96 2.25 -6.13
N GLY A 40 -24.31 3.37 -5.75
CA GLY A 40 -24.90 4.44 -4.96
C GLY A 40 -25.00 4.12 -3.46
N LEU A 41 -24.09 3.29 -2.95
CA LEU A 41 -24.05 2.93 -1.54
C LEU A 41 -23.85 4.17 -0.65
N THR A 42 -24.76 4.35 0.32
CA THR A 42 -24.74 5.49 1.25
C THR A 42 -24.25 5.16 2.66
N LYS A 43 -24.00 3.87 2.95
CA LYS A 43 -23.53 3.39 4.25
C LYS A 43 -22.54 2.26 4.09
N VAL A 44 -21.49 2.24 4.90
CA VAL A 44 -20.44 1.23 4.88
C VAL A 44 -21.00 -0.10 5.44
N PRO A 45 -20.92 -1.22 4.69
CA PRO A 45 -21.33 -2.54 5.18
C PRO A 45 -20.51 -2.95 6.40
N LYS A 46 -21.11 -3.77 7.28
CA LYS A 46 -20.50 -4.18 8.56
C LYS A 46 -19.16 -4.87 8.40
N ILE A 47 -18.93 -5.59 7.29
CA ILE A 47 -17.64 -6.21 6.99
C ILE A 47 -16.47 -5.21 6.88
N PHE A 48 -16.72 -3.94 6.63
CA PHE A 48 -15.71 -2.88 6.50
C PHE A 48 -15.58 -2.00 7.76
N ILE A 49 -16.39 -2.24 8.81
CA ILE A 49 -16.33 -1.43 10.03
C ILE A 49 -15.16 -1.92 10.91
N HIS A 50 -14.27 -1.01 11.28
CA HIS A 50 -13.10 -1.31 12.12
C HIS A 50 -13.31 -0.79 13.55
N ASP A 51 -13.52 -1.70 14.52
CA ASP A 51 -13.77 -1.35 15.92
C ASP A 51 -12.67 -0.47 16.55
N LYS A 52 -11.43 -0.59 16.07
CA LYS A 52 -10.25 0.13 16.59
C LYS A 52 -10.01 1.49 15.96
N ILE A 53 -10.83 1.92 15.00
CA ILE A 53 -10.62 3.21 14.33
C ILE A 53 -10.67 4.40 15.30
N HIS A 54 -11.48 4.30 16.35
CA HIS A 54 -11.53 5.33 17.39
C HIS A 54 -10.25 5.38 18.24
N GLU A 55 -9.61 4.24 18.52
CA GLU A 55 -8.32 4.21 19.22
C GLU A 55 -7.21 4.81 18.36
N HIS A 56 -7.27 4.61 17.04
CA HIS A 56 -6.37 5.21 16.06
C HIS A 56 -6.53 6.74 16.03
N ASN A 57 -7.77 7.22 15.89
CA ASN A 57 -8.08 8.65 15.85
C ASN A 57 -7.71 9.36 17.18
N ASN A 58 -7.86 8.69 18.32
CA ASN A 58 -7.44 9.25 19.61
C ASN A 58 -5.91 9.36 19.78
N LYS A 59 -5.13 8.60 19.00
CA LYS A 59 -3.66 8.70 18.93
C LYS A 59 -3.17 9.70 17.88
N GLN A 60 -4.10 10.39 17.20
CA GLN A 60 -3.79 11.59 16.42
C GLN A 60 -3.79 12.78 17.40
N THR A 61 -2.62 13.27 17.79
CA THR A 61 -2.51 14.51 18.56
C THR A 61 -1.84 15.60 17.74
N SER A 62 -2.43 16.80 17.84
CA SER A 62 -2.03 18.03 17.19
C SER A 62 -0.61 18.47 17.54
N SER A 63 0.07 19.06 16.54
CA SER A 63 1.25 19.93 16.61
C SER A 63 2.58 19.30 17.05
N THR A 64 3.02 18.25 16.36
CA THR A 64 4.46 18.01 16.24
C THR A 64 4.88 18.23 14.78
N ASN A 65 5.96 18.98 14.54
CA ASN A 65 6.57 19.15 13.20
C ASN A 65 7.29 17.87 12.77
N LEU A 66 6.73 16.70 13.09
CA LEU A 66 7.27 15.41 12.73
C LEU A 66 6.95 15.14 11.27
N SER A 67 7.98 14.86 10.49
CA SER A 67 7.87 14.43 9.10
C SER A 67 8.96 13.41 8.84
N ILE A 68 8.66 12.45 7.98
CA ILE A 68 9.68 11.50 7.55
C ILE A 68 10.80 12.24 6.78
N PRO A 69 12.06 11.81 6.89
CA PRO A 69 13.18 12.46 6.21
C PRO A 69 12.97 12.51 4.68
N ILE A 70 13.43 13.58 4.05
CA ILE A 70 13.46 13.72 2.58
C ILE A 70 14.92 13.63 2.12
N ILE A 71 15.20 12.74 1.18
CA ILE A 71 16.56 12.49 0.67
C ILE A 71 16.60 12.77 -0.83
N ASP A 72 17.52 13.65 -1.22
CA ASP A 72 17.76 14.00 -2.62
C ASP A 72 18.76 13.02 -3.25
N PHE A 73 18.31 12.24 -4.24
CA PHE A 73 19.13 11.30 -5.00
C PHE A 73 19.78 11.92 -6.24
N GLY A 74 19.48 13.18 -6.56
CA GLY A 74 20.03 13.90 -7.71
C GLY A 74 21.56 13.80 -7.83
N PRO A 75 22.33 13.97 -6.72
CA PRO A 75 23.78 13.83 -6.74
C PRO A 75 24.31 12.42 -7.06
N LEU A 76 23.47 11.39 -7.16
CA LEU A 76 23.88 10.06 -7.63
C LEU A 76 23.94 9.99 -9.17
N PHE A 77 23.23 10.89 -9.85
CA PHE A 77 23.09 10.89 -11.31
C PHE A 77 23.95 11.95 -12.00
N THR A 78 24.52 12.88 -11.23
CA THR A 78 25.54 13.80 -11.72
C THR A 78 26.92 13.16 -11.54
N ASN A 79 27.92 13.52 -12.36
CA ASN A 79 29.33 13.10 -12.16
C ASN A 79 29.95 13.79 -10.93
N THR A 80 29.31 13.64 -9.78
CA THR A 80 29.65 14.24 -8.49
C THR A 80 30.63 13.37 -7.73
N SER A 81 31.32 13.98 -6.77
CA SER A 81 32.40 13.32 -6.02
C SER A 81 31.89 12.19 -5.12
N SER A 82 32.78 11.29 -4.72
CA SER A 82 32.50 10.23 -3.73
C SER A 82 31.93 10.78 -2.41
N SER A 83 32.23 12.03 -2.05
CA SER A 83 31.68 12.71 -0.88
C SER A 83 30.15 12.81 -0.92
N SER A 84 29.57 13.10 -2.09
CA SER A 84 28.11 13.22 -2.24
C SER A 84 27.39 11.88 -2.02
N ARG A 85 27.99 10.77 -2.44
CA ARG A 85 27.43 9.43 -2.18
C ARG A 85 27.47 9.10 -0.69
N LEU A 86 28.59 9.38 -0.01
CA LEU A 86 28.73 9.13 1.43
C LEU A 86 27.69 9.89 2.26
N GLU A 87 27.42 11.14 1.91
CA GLU A 87 26.35 11.93 2.56
C GLU A 87 24.96 11.30 2.37
N ILE A 88 24.68 10.75 1.19
CA ILE A 88 23.40 10.07 0.92
C ILE A 88 23.33 8.75 1.71
N ILE A 89 24.41 7.98 1.78
CA ILE A 89 24.48 6.74 2.58
C ILE A 89 24.16 7.05 4.06
N GLU A 90 24.77 8.08 4.64
CA GLU A 90 24.51 8.48 6.04
C GLU A 90 23.06 8.94 6.26
N LYS A 91 22.47 9.67 5.31
CA LYS A 91 21.04 10.05 5.37
C LYS A 91 20.12 8.83 5.29
N VAL A 92 20.39 7.90 4.38
CA VAL A 92 19.62 6.66 4.23
C VAL A 92 19.73 5.82 5.50
N LYS A 93 20.94 5.68 6.06
CA LYS A 93 21.18 4.98 7.32
C LYS A 93 20.36 5.60 8.46
N HIS A 94 20.48 6.91 8.65
CA HIS A 94 19.79 7.61 9.72
C HIS A 94 18.27 7.51 9.60
N ALA A 95 17.72 7.69 8.39
CA ALA A 95 16.30 7.54 8.15
C ALA A 95 15.81 6.11 8.39
N SER A 96 16.57 5.12 7.93
CA SER A 96 16.26 3.70 8.13
C SER A 96 16.24 3.32 9.62
N GLU A 97 17.22 3.76 10.40
CA GLU A 97 17.33 3.45 11.83
C GLU A 97 16.29 4.18 12.69
N LYS A 98 16.00 5.44 12.37
CA LYS A 98 15.12 6.30 13.20
C LYS A 98 13.66 6.21 12.82
N TRP A 99 13.38 6.04 11.54
CA TRP A 99 12.02 6.09 11.00
C TRP A 99 11.61 4.78 10.35
N GLY A 100 12.52 4.08 9.69
CA GLY A 100 12.17 2.99 8.77
C GLY A 100 11.42 3.47 7.53
N PHE A 101 11.25 4.80 7.37
CA PHE A 101 10.57 5.50 6.28
C PHE A 101 11.39 6.72 5.85
N PHE A 102 11.36 7.06 4.57
CA PHE A 102 11.83 8.34 4.03
C PHE A 102 11.22 8.62 2.66
N GLN A 103 11.12 9.89 2.28
CA GLN A 103 10.82 10.29 0.91
C GLN A 103 12.10 10.45 0.11
N VAL A 104 12.06 10.11 -1.17
CA VAL A 104 13.14 10.32 -2.12
C VAL A 104 12.67 11.27 -3.22
N VAL A 105 13.50 12.26 -3.55
CA VAL A 105 13.32 13.16 -4.69
C VAL A 105 14.49 13.03 -5.66
N ASN A 106 14.30 13.46 -6.90
CA ASN A 106 15.31 13.39 -7.97
C ASN A 106 15.90 11.97 -8.16
N HIS A 107 15.07 10.94 -7.99
CA HIS A 107 15.45 9.52 -8.13
C HIS A 107 15.62 9.05 -9.59
N GLY A 108 15.52 9.95 -10.57
CA GLY A 108 15.77 9.66 -11.98
C GLY A 108 14.60 9.03 -12.77
N ILE A 109 13.42 8.87 -12.16
CA ILE A 109 12.19 8.50 -12.90
C ILE A 109 11.55 9.79 -13.44
N PRO A 110 11.26 9.89 -14.74
CA PRO A 110 10.59 11.06 -15.29
C PRO A 110 9.20 11.26 -14.67
N SER A 111 8.82 12.50 -14.35
CA SER A 111 7.50 12.81 -13.78
C SER A 111 6.35 12.29 -14.65
N THR A 112 6.49 12.41 -15.97
CA THR A 112 5.50 11.89 -16.93
C THR A 112 5.27 10.38 -16.82
N VAL A 113 6.24 9.60 -16.31
CA VAL A 113 6.07 8.16 -16.06
C VAL A 113 5.33 7.93 -14.75
N LEU A 114 5.60 8.74 -13.73
CA LEU A 114 4.87 8.67 -12.45
C LEU A 114 3.40 9.04 -12.64
N ASP A 115 3.14 10.18 -13.29
CA ASP A 115 1.80 10.70 -13.54
C ASP A 115 0.98 9.70 -14.37
N GLU A 116 1.55 9.20 -15.47
CA GLU A 116 0.87 8.25 -16.34
C GLU A 116 0.65 6.88 -15.66
N MET A 117 1.48 6.50 -14.68
CA MET A 117 1.26 5.30 -13.89
C MET A 117 0.05 5.46 -12.98
N ILE A 118 -0.06 6.61 -12.28
CA ILE A 118 -1.24 6.94 -11.47
C ILE A 118 -2.49 6.94 -12.35
N ASP A 119 -2.45 7.64 -13.49
CA ASP A 119 -3.58 7.66 -14.43
C ASP A 119 -3.89 6.26 -14.98
N GLY A 120 -2.89 5.40 -15.17
CA GLY A 120 -3.07 4.01 -15.55
C GLY A 120 -3.85 3.20 -14.53
N VAL A 121 -3.56 3.37 -13.24
CA VAL A 121 -4.33 2.75 -12.15
C VAL A 121 -5.76 3.27 -12.17
N VAL A 122 -5.97 4.58 -12.27
CA VAL A 122 -7.31 5.19 -12.37
C VAL A 122 -8.08 4.62 -13.57
N ARG A 123 -7.48 4.60 -14.76
CA ARG A 123 -8.10 4.02 -15.97
C ARG A 123 -8.50 2.56 -15.76
N PHE A 124 -7.68 1.77 -15.08
CA PHE A 124 -8.03 0.38 -14.77
C PHE A 124 -9.22 0.27 -13.82
N HIS A 125 -9.27 1.06 -12.75
CA HIS A 125 -10.34 0.96 -11.75
C HIS A 125 -11.66 1.64 -12.16
N GLU A 126 -11.59 2.64 -13.04
CA GLU A 126 -12.75 3.39 -13.56
C GLU A 126 -13.32 2.83 -14.87
N GLN A 127 -12.69 1.83 -15.50
CA GLN A 127 -13.27 1.18 -16.68
C GLN A 127 -14.51 0.34 -16.33
N ASP A 128 -15.22 -0.10 -17.38
CA ASP A 128 -16.36 -1.00 -17.29
C ASP A 128 -16.10 -2.22 -16.38
N THR A 129 -17.04 -2.49 -15.49
CA THR A 129 -16.97 -3.60 -14.53
C THR A 129 -16.69 -4.94 -15.21
N GLU A 130 -17.30 -5.21 -16.37
CA GLU A 130 -17.08 -6.45 -17.11
C GLU A 130 -15.64 -6.62 -17.63
N MET A 131 -14.93 -5.52 -17.87
CA MET A 131 -13.50 -5.56 -18.22
C MET A 131 -12.63 -5.88 -17.00
N LYS A 132 -12.93 -5.26 -15.84
CA LYS A 132 -12.24 -5.55 -14.57
C LYS A 132 -12.44 -6.99 -14.10
N LYS A 133 -13.66 -7.52 -14.23
CA LYS A 133 -14.02 -8.90 -13.84
C LYS A 133 -13.17 -9.97 -14.51
N LYS A 134 -12.61 -9.71 -15.70
CA LYS A 134 -11.69 -10.63 -16.40
C LYS A 134 -10.40 -10.88 -15.62
N PHE A 135 -9.96 -9.89 -14.85
CA PHE A 135 -8.78 -9.97 -14.00
C PHE A 135 -9.11 -10.41 -12.57
N TYR A 136 -10.41 -10.47 -12.20
CA TYR A 136 -10.79 -10.82 -10.84
C TYR A 136 -10.31 -12.22 -10.47
N SER A 137 -9.52 -12.33 -9.42
CA SER A 137 -9.06 -13.63 -8.93
C SER A 137 -8.59 -13.60 -7.47
N ARG A 138 -8.83 -14.72 -6.80
CA ARG A 138 -8.18 -15.07 -5.52
C ARG A 138 -7.08 -16.13 -5.69
N ASP A 139 -6.82 -16.57 -6.92
CA ASP A 139 -5.75 -17.51 -7.21
C ASP A 139 -4.41 -16.78 -7.19
N ILE A 140 -3.66 -16.99 -6.11
CA ILE A 140 -2.34 -16.37 -5.88
C ILE A 140 -1.25 -16.89 -6.83
N THR A 141 -1.52 -17.93 -7.63
CA THR A 141 -0.59 -18.40 -8.66
C THR A 141 -0.66 -17.53 -9.92
N LYS A 142 -1.74 -16.76 -10.10
CA LYS A 142 -1.82 -15.78 -11.18
C LYS A 142 -0.82 -14.65 -10.94
N ARG A 143 -0.18 -14.25 -12.04
CA ARG A 143 0.83 -13.19 -12.00
C ARG A 143 0.27 -11.80 -12.24
N ALA A 144 -0.93 -11.69 -12.79
CA ALA A 144 -1.70 -10.46 -12.89
C ALA A 144 -3.15 -10.75 -12.46
N TYR A 145 -3.63 -10.07 -11.43
CA TYR A 145 -4.99 -10.25 -10.93
C TYR A 145 -5.50 -9.03 -10.17
N PHE A 146 -6.82 -8.89 -10.18
CA PHE A 146 -7.56 -7.88 -9.45
C PHE A 146 -8.36 -8.53 -8.32
N ASN A 147 -8.41 -7.92 -7.15
CA ASN A 147 -9.35 -8.31 -6.10
C ASN A 147 -9.61 -7.20 -5.09
N THR A 148 -10.57 -7.48 -4.20
CA THR A 148 -10.81 -6.73 -2.98
C THR A 148 -10.26 -7.52 -1.81
N ASN A 149 -9.16 -7.02 -1.24
CA ASN A 149 -8.41 -7.60 -0.12
C ASN A 149 -7.97 -9.06 -0.37
N PHE A 150 -6.66 -9.29 -0.43
CA PHE A 150 -6.11 -10.63 -0.63
C PHE A 150 -6.49 -11.60 0.52
N ASP A 151 -6.72 -11.05 1.72
CA ASP A 151 -7.02 -11.73 2.98
C ASP A 151 -8.50 -11.64 3.39
N LEU A 152 -9.42 -11.38 2.44
CA LEU A 152 -10.86 -11.11 2.69
C LEU A 152 -11.51 -12.02 3.74
N TYR A 153 -11.24 -13.32 3.69
CA TYR A 153 -11.87 -14.33 4.57
C TYR A 153 -11.15 -14.52 5.92
N VAL A 154 -9.99 -13.89 6.12
CA VAL A 154 -9.15 -14.05 7.32
C VAL A 154 -9.15 -12.79 8.17
N THR A 155 -9.13 -11.60 7.55
CA THR A 155 -9.14 -10.33 8.29
C THR A 155 -10.40 -10.18 9.13
N PRO A 156 -10.33 -9.59 10.34
CA PRO A 156 -11.52 -9.25 11.14
C PRO A 156 -12.39 -8.19 10.47
N ALA A 157 -11.78 -7.20 9.81
CA ALA A 157 -12.45 -6.12 9.10
C ALA A 157 -11.75 -5.86 7.76
N VAL A 158 -12.55 -5.77 6.70
CA VAL A 158 -12.09 -5.58 5.33
C VAL A 158 -11.67 -4.13 5.13
N ASN A 159 -10.62 -3.88 4.36
CA ASN A 159 -10.22 -2.52 4.02
C ASN A 159 -11.04 -1.97 2.86
N TRP A 160 -11.36 -0.68 2.90
CA TRP A 160 -12.06 0.06 1.84
C TRP A 160 -11.11 0.37 0.67
N ARG A 161 -10.68 -0.68 -0.04
CA ARG A 161 -9.80 -0.60 -1.21
C ARG A 161 -10.02 -1.75 -2.16
N ASP A 162 -9.69 -1.51 -3.42
CA ASP A 162 -9.47 -2.54 -4.42
C ASP A 162 -8.00 -2.56 -4.85
N SER A 163 -7.52 -3.64 -5.45
CA SER A 163 -6.10 -3.78 -5.82
C SER A 163 -5.91 -4.56 -7.12
N LEU A 164 -5.09 -4.01 -8.02
CA LEU A 164 -4.50 -4.73 -9.14
C LEU A 164 -3.07 -5.12 -8.77
N SER A 165 -2.79 -6.43 -8.76
CA SER A 165 -1.52 -7.02 -8.39
C SER A 165 -0.81 -7.60 -9.60
N CYS A 166 0.47 -7.27 -9.76
CA CYS A 166 1.31 -7.71 -10.88
C CYS A 166 2.68 -8.21 -10.38
N VAL A 167 2.96 -9.49 -10.57
CA VAL A 167 4.26 -10.13 -10.28
C VAL A 167 5.18 -9.92 -11.48
N MET A 168 6.06 -8.92 -11.40
CA MET A 168 6.93 -8.48 -12.50
C MET A 168 8.26 -9.24 -12.55
N GLY A 169 8.70 -9.81 -11.43
CA GLY A 169 9.94 -10.61 -11.31
C GLY A 169 9.75 -11.87 -10.44
N PRO A 170 10.72 -12.79 -10.42
CA PRO A 170 12.03 -12.72 -11.09
C PRO A 170 11.96 -12.98 -12.60
N GLN A 171 10.98 -13.75 -13.05
CA GLN A 171 10.72 -13.90 -14.48
C GLN A 171 9.92 -12.69 -14.97
N PRO A 172 10.15 -12.17 -16.19
CA PRO A 172 9.30 -11.13 -16.73
C PRO A 172 7.85 -11.62 -16.85
N LEU A 173 6.89 -10.74 -16.60
CA LEU A 173 5.47 -10.98 -16.88
C LEU A 173 5.24 -10.80 -18.38
N ASP A 174 4.45 -11.68 -19.01
CA ASP A 174 3.99 -11.44 -20.38
C ASP A 174 3.11 -10.17 -20.37
N PRO A 175 3.47 -9.10 -21.10
CA PRO A 175 2.65 -7.89 -21.15
C PRO A 175 1.20 -8.15 -21.58
N GLN A 176 0.92 -9.23 -22.32
CA GLN A 176 -0.45 -9.59 -22.71
C GLN A 176 -1.33 -9.99 -21.52
N ASP A 177 -0.73 -10.46 -20.43
CA ASP A 177 -1.43 -10.78 -19.17
C ASP A 177 -1.82 -9.52 -18.38
N LEU A 178 -1.33 -8.35 -18.76
CA LEU A 178 -1.69 -7.08 -18.13
C LEU A 178 -2.93 -6.44 -18.77
N PRO A 179 -3.75 -5.70 -17.99
CA PRO A 179 -4.87 -4.93 -18.51
C PRO A 179 -4.43 -3.94 -19.58
N THR A 180 -5.05 -3.97 -20.75
CA THR A 180 -4.66 -3.15 -21.90
C THR A 180 -4.59 -1.66 -21.57
N VAL A 181 -5.48 -1.17 -20.71
CA VAL A 181 -5.59 0.25 -20.33
C VAL A 181 -4.41 0.81 -19.53
N CYS A 182 -3.59 -0.06 -18.92
CA CYS A 182 -2.44 0.33 -18.11
C CYS A 182 -1.18 -0.50 -18.41
N ARG A 183 -1.22 -1.39 -19.41
CA ARG A 183 -0.16 -2.36 -19.74
C ARG A 183 1.20 -1.71 -19.96
N ASP A 184 1.27 -0.83 -20.95
CA ASP A 184 2.56 -0.29 -21.42
C ASP A 184 3.23 0.55 -20.32
N ILE A 185 2.43 1.32 -19.59
CA ILE A 185 2.94 2.10 -18.47
C ILE A 185 3.35 1.23 -17.29
N THR A 186 2.61 0.15 -16.98
CA THR A 186 2.99 -0.78 -15.90
C THR A 186 4.35 -1.40 -16.18
N VAL A 187 4.60 -1.85 -17.41
CA VAL A 187 5.91 -2.39 -17.81
C VAL A 187 6.98 -1.31 -17.71
N LYS A 188 6.76 -0.15 -18.32
CA LYS A 188 7.72 0.96 -18.31
C LYS A 188 8.06 1.44 -16.90
N TYR A 189 7.05 1.60 -16.05
CA TYR A 189 7.23 2.01 -14.65
C TYR A 189 8.00 0.95 -13.87
N SER A 190 7.70 -0.34 -14.07
CA SER A 190 8.42 -1.44 -13.42
C SER A 190 9.93 -1.43 -13.73
N ASP A 191 10.33 -1.13 -14.97
CA ASP A 191 11.74 -1.01 -15.35
C ASP A 191 12.46 0.13 -14.60
N TYR A 192 11.77 1.25 -14.42
CA TYR A 192 12.28 2.41 -13.69
C TYR A 192 12.38 2.14 -12.19
N VAL A 193 11.34 1.57 -11.59
CA VAL A 193 11.32 1.21 -10.16
C VAL A 193 12.36 0.16 -9.87
N ASN A 194 12.58 -0.82 -10.75
CA ASN A 194 13.63 -1.81 -10.60
C ASN A 194 15.02 -1.14 -10.49
N LYS A 195 15.31 -0.14 -11.32
CA LYS A 195 16.57 0.62 -11.24
C LYS A 195 16.71 1.38 -9.92
N VAL A 196 15.64 2.02 -9.44
CA VAL A 196 15.63 2.67 -8.13
C VAL A 196 15.85 1.65 -7.01
N GLY A 197 15.22 0.48 -7.09
CA GLY A 197 15.42 -0.63 -6.17
C GLY A 197 16.87 -1.09 -6.11
N MET A 198 17.55 -1.20 -7.26
CA MET A 198 18.98 -1.56 -7.30
C MET A 198 19.86 -0.52 -6.62
N ILE A 199 19.56 0.78 -6.79
CA ILE A 199 20.28 1.87 -6.11
C ILE A 199 20.04 1.78 -4.60
N LEU A 200 18.80 1.55 -4.16
CA LEU A 200 18.46 1.41 -2.75
C LEU A 200 19.19 0.23 -2.12
N LEU A 201 19.25 -0.93 -2.77
CA LEU A 201 20.00 -2.09 -2.30
C LEU A 201 21.49 -1.77 -2.10
N GLU A 202 22.09 -0.99 -2.99
CA GLU A 202 23.49 -0.58 -2.82
C GLU A 202 23.67 0.35 -1.63
N LEU A 203 22.85 1.40 -1.53
CA LEU A 203 22.92 2.38 -0.45
C LEU A 203 22.67 1.72 0.91
N LEU A 204 21.72 0.79 0.98
CA LEU A 204 21.42 0.03 2.19
C LEU A 204 22.56 -0.92 2.56
N SER A 205 23.21 -1.57 1.58
CA SER A 205 24.40 -2.40 1.84
C SER A 205 25.54 -1.57 2.41
N GLU A 206 25.81 -0.41 1.81
CA GLU A 206 26.86 0.52 2.26
C GLU A 206 26.54 1.15 3.63
N ALA A 207 25.26 1.46 3.90
CA ALA A 207 24.80 1.95 5.20
C ALA A 207 25.04 0.95 6.33
N LEU A 208 25.01 -0.34 6.01
CA LEU A 208 25.37 -1.44 6.92
C LEU A 208 26.88 -1.66 7.05
N GLY A 209 27.70 -0.88 6.34
CA GLY A 209 29.16 -1.07 6.29
C GLY A 209 29.59 -2.28 5.46
N LEU A 210 28.72 -2.77 4.57
CA LEU A 210 28.97 -3.94 3.72
C LEU A 210 29.40 -3.49 2.31
N ASN A 211 29.82 -4.47 1.49
CA ASN A 211 30.05 -4.23 0.06
C ASN A 211 28.75 -3.76 -0.60
N SER A 212 28.81 -2.82 -1.53
CA SER A 212 27.63 -2.25 -2.21
C SER A 212 26.75 -3.30 -2.90
N ASN A 213 27.28 -4.44 -3.32
CA ASN A 213 26.48 -5.50 -3.93
C ASN A 213 25.94 -6.53 -2.93
N TYR A 214 26.27 -6.44 -1.63
CA TYR A 214 25.96 -7.49 -0.66
C TYR A 214 24.50 -7.93 -0.67
N LEU A 215 23.54 -6.98 -0.59
CA LEU A 215 22.12 -7.36 -0.57
C LEU A 215 21.67 -7.97 -1.91
N LYS A 216 22.25 -7.55 -3.03
CA LYS A 216 21.98 -8.16 -4.34
C LYS A 216 22.51 -9.59 -4.40
N ASP A 217 23.73 -9.81 -3.90
CA ASP A 217 24.42 -11.10 -3.91
C ASP A 217 23.73 -12.16 -3.02
N ILE A 218 22.84 -11.74 -2.12
CA ILE A 218 22.00 -12.63 -1.29
C ILE A 218 20.53 -12.64 -1.73
N ASP A 219 20.30 -12.36 -3.02
CA ASP A 219 19.03 -12.46 -3.74
C ASP A 219 17.92 -11.50 -3.24
N CYS A 220 18.27 -10.39 -2.58
CA CYS A 220 17.25 -9.39 -2.17
C CYS A 220 16.63 -8.63 -3.36
N ALA A 221 17.18 -8.81 -4.57
CA ALA A 221 16.81 -8.07 -5.77
C ALA A 221 15.89 -8.86 -6.73
N GLU A 222 15.63 -10.14 -6.46
CA GLU A 222 14.97 -11.06 -7.39
C GLU A 222 13.46 -10.81 -7.54
N GLY A 223 12.81 -10.38 -6.46
CA GLY A 223 11.35 -10.16 -6.44
C GLY A 223 10.98 -8.73 -6.79
N LEU A 224 10.11 -8.56 -7.79
CA LEU A 224 9.40 -7.30 -8.03
C LEU A 224 7.90 -7.56 -8.10
N PHE A 225 7.17 -7.03 -7.13
CA PHE A 225 5.73 -7.13 -7.03
C PHE A 225 5.12 -5.73 -6.99
N LEU A 226 4.28 -5.41 -7.96
CA LEU A 226 3.55 -4.15 -8.03
C LEU A 226 2.13 -4.37 -7.54
N ILE A 227 1.70 -3.53 -6.60
CA ILE A 227 0.33 -3.49 -6.12
C ILE A 227 -0.20 -2.08 -6.38
N SER A 228 -1.18 -1.99 -7.27
CA SER A 228 -1.87 -0.75 -7.60
C SER A 228 -3.14 -0.68 -6.77
N HIS A 229 -3.10 0.06 -5.65
CA HIS A 229 -4.24 0.26 -4.78
C HIS A 229 -5.16 1.36 -5.32
N TYR A 230 -6.46 1.15 -5.18
CA TYR A 230 -7.48 2.15 -5.45
C TYR A 230 -8.40 2.31 -4.25
N TYR A 231 -8.61 3.55 -3.83
CA TYR A 231 -9.32 3.94 -2.63
C TYR A 231 -10.56 4.78 -3.02
N PRO A 232 -11.70 4.14 -3.37
CA PRO A 232 -12.91 4.87 -3.76
C PRO A 232 -13.41 5.79 -2.63
N PRO A 233 -14.13 6.88 -2.93
CA PRO A 233 -14.77 7.70 -1.91
C PRO A 233 -15.59 6.85 -0.92
N CYS A 234 -15.45 7.14 0.37
CA CYS A 234 -16.14 6.42 1.44
C CYS A 234 -17.26 7.28 2.03
N PRO A 235 -18.50 6.76 2.19
CA PRO A 235 -19.60 7.53 2.76
C PRO A 235 -19.52 7.71 4.29
N GLU A 236 -18.82 6.82 5.00
CA GLU A 236 -18.62 6.87 6.46
C GLU A 236 -17.12 6.63 6.76
N PRO A 237 -16.22 7.56 6.36
CA PRO A 237 -14.76 7.39 6.44
C PRO A 237 -14.25 7.16 7.87
N GLU A 238 -14.98 7.64 8.87
CA GLU A 238 -14.68 7.47 10.30
C GLU A 238 -14.90 6.04 10.82
N LEU A 239 -15.47 5.14 10.00
CA LEU A 239 -15.75 3.75 10.37
C LEU A 239 -14.80 2.73 9.71
N THR A 240 -14.00 3.13 8.73
CA THR A 240 -13.18 2.20 7.95
C THR A 240 -11.78 2.74 7.64
N PHE A 241 -10.88 1.84 7.22
CA PHE A 241 -9.56 2.21 6.71
C PHE A 241 -9.48 1.93 5.22
N GLY A 242 -8.75 2.78 4.50
CA GLY A 242 -8.27 2.43 3.17
C GLY A 242 -7.29 1.26 3.27
N THR A 243 -6.40 1.27 4.26
CA THR A 243 -5.52 0.15 4.62
C THR A 243 -5.26 0.15 6.12
N SER A 244 -5.62 -0.90 6.83
CA SER A 244 -5.40 -1.08 8.26
C SER A 244 -3.90 -1.09 8.61
N ALA A 245 -3.58 -0.76 9.87
CA ALA A 245 -2.22 -0.75 10.38
C ALA A 245 -1.49 -2.10 10.17
N HIS A 246 -0.34 -2.08 9.48
CA HIS A 246 0.49 -3.26 9.24
C HIS A 246 1.96 -2.88 8.99
N SER A 247 2.84 -3.87 9.06
CA SER A 247 4.20 -3.82 8.52
C SER A 247 4.27 -4.56 7.19
N ASP A 248 5.15 -4.12 6.30
CA ASP A 248 5.37 -4.80 5.02
C ASP A 248 6.28 -6.01 5.21
N SER A 249 5.92 -7.15 4.62
CA SER A 249 6.76 -8.36 4.70
C SER A 249 7.93 -8.36 3.72
N SER A 250 8.14 -7.29 2.93
CA SER A 250 9.18 -7.18 1.90
C SER A 250 10.56 -6.85 2.48
N PHE A 251 11.58 -6.67 1.63
CA PHE A 251 12.84 -6.04 2.05
C PHE A 251 12.65 -4.52 2.20
N PHE A 252 12.09 -3.90 1.18
CA PHE A 252 11.63 -2.53 1.21
C PHE A 252 10.52 -2.36 0.19
N THR A 253 9.77 -1.29 0.34
CA THR A 253 8.70 -0.89 -0.57
C THR A 253 9.06 0.45 -1.19
N VAL A 254 8.72 0.61 -2.47
CA VAL A 254 8.82 1.88 -3.21
C VAL A 254 7.40 2.31 -3.55
N LEU A 255 6.87 3.27 -2.79
CA LEU A 255 5.51 3.73 -2.89
C LEU A 255 5.43 5.05 -3.68
N LEU A 256 4.64 5.02 -4.75
CA LEU A 256 4.18 6.21 -5.46
C LEU A 256 2.77 6.55 -4.98
N GLN A 257 2.57 7.80 -4.54
CA GLN A 257 1.27 8.29 -4.08
C GLN A 257 0.68 9.30 -5.07
N ASP A 258 -0.64 9.42 -5.05
CA ASP A 258 -1.31 10.60 -5.60
C ASP A 258 -1.09 11.83 -4.69
N GLN A 259 -1.77 12.93 -5.00
CA GLN A 259 -1.65 14.17 -4.22
C GLN A 259 -2.76 14.34 -3.17
N LEU A 260 -3.63 13.34 -2.97
CA LEU A 260 -4.68 13.35 -1.94
C LEU A 260 -4.13 12.93 -0.57
N GLY A 261 -3.11 12.05 -0.57
CA GLY A 261 -2.44 11.59 0.64
C GLY A 261 -3.20 10.48 1.35
N GLY A 262 -3.27 10.54 2.68
CA GLY A 262 -3.90 9.52 3.53
C GLY A 262 -2.94 8.48 4.09
N LEU A 263 -1.65 8.51 3.72
CA LEU A 263 -0.62 7.68 4.36
C LEU A 263 -0.24 8.22 5.73
N GLN A 264 -0.33 7.35 6.73
CA GLN A 264 0.19 7.57 8.08
C GLN A 264 1.24 6.53 8.42
N VAL A 265 2.31 6.98 9.11
CA VAL A 265 3.34 6.11 9.67
C VAL A 265 3.31 6.21 11.20
N PHE A 266 3.52 5.08 11.88
CA PHE A 266 3.57 5.07 13.34
C PHE A 266 4.99 5.36 13.82
N HIS A 267 5.20 6.51 14.47
CA HIS A 267 6.51 6.91 14.98
C HIS A 267 6.35 7.58 16.35
N GLY A 268 7.17 7.20 17.33
CA GLY A 268 7.12 7.84 18.66
C GLY A 268 5.78 7.68 19.38
N ASN A 269 5.11 6.53 19.21
CA ASN A 269 3.80 6.20 19.78
C ASN A 269 2.62 7.07 19.30
N GLN A 270 2.75 7.70 18.13
CA GLN A 270 1.72 8.49 17.46
C GLN A 270 1.72 8.16 15.95
N TRP A 271 0.58 8.42 15.32
CA TRP A 271 0.47 8.37 13.85
C TRP A 271 0.88 9.72 13.28
N VAL A 272 1.76 9.69 12.28
CA VAL A 272 2.31 10.87 11.61
C VAL A 272 1.91 10.83 10.15
N ASP A 273 1.25 11.88 9.68
CA ASP A 273 0.87 12.00 8.27
C ASP A 273 2.10 12.16 7.38
N VAL A 274 2.12 11.43 6.28
CA VAL A 274 3.11 11.61 5.22
C VAL A 274 2.51 12.53 4.16
N THR A 275 2.92 13.79 4.18
CA THR A 275 2.50 14.76 3.17
C THR A 275 3.05 14.37 1.80
N PRO A 276 2.20 14.15 0.77
CA PRO A 276 2.67 13.88 -0.58
C PRO A 276 3.50 15.03 -1.13
N ILE A 277 4.63 14.69 -1.74
CA ILE A 277 5.46 15.65 -2.47
C ILE A 277 5.36 15.29 -3.96
N PRO A 278 5.03 16.26 -4.86
CA PRO A 278 4.96 16.00 -6.29
C PRO A 278 6.23 15.36 -6.83
N GLY A 279 6.08 14.18 -7.44
CA GLY A 279 7.19 13.42 -8.01
C GLY A 279 8.14 12.78 -7.01
N ALA A 280 7.80 12.72 -5.72
CA ALA A 280 8.57 11.96 -4.73
C ALA A 280 8.07 10.51 -4.62
N LEU A 281 8.96 9.64 -4.14
CA LEU A 281 8.64 8.26 -3.76
C LEU A 281 8.82 8.10 -2.26
N VAL A 282 7.90 7.40 -1.60
CA VAL A 282 8.08 6.98 -0.21
C VAL A 282 8.75 5.62 -0.19
N ILE A 283 9.82 5.50 0.58
CA ILE A 283 10.55 4.26 0.81
C ILE A 283 10.30 3.83 2.24
N ASN A 284 9.97 2.56 2.45
CA ASN A 284 9.93 1.96 3.77
C ASN A 284 10.59 0.60 3.80
N LEU A 285 11.23 0.27 4.92
CA LEU A 285 11.83 -1.04 5.12
C LEU A 285 10.77 -2.04 5.57
N GLY A 286 10.86 -3.26 5.08
CA GLY A 286 9.97 -4.35 5.49
C GLY A 286 10.64 -5.34 6.45
N ASP A 287 9.84 -6.26 6.97
CA ASP A 287 10.20 -7.21 8.01
C ASP A 287 11.39 -8.10 7.61
N MET A 288 11.51 -8.48 6.33
CA MET A 288 12.65 -9.28 5.85
C MET A 288 13.97 -8.54 6.00
N MET A 289 13.97 -7.21 5.84
CA MET A 289 15.15 -6.38 6.04
C MET A 289 15.50 -6.26 7.52
N GLN A 290 14.50 -6.13 8.40
CA GLN A 290 14.73 -6.10 9.85
C GLN A 290 15.35 -7.40 10.37
N VAL A 291 14.86 -8.56 9.91
CA VAL A 291 15.40 -9.87 10.32
C VAL A 291 16.88 -10.02 9.91
N LYS A 292 17.24 -9.60 8.69
CA LYS A 292 18.64 -9.68 8.23
C LYS A 292 19.56 -8.67 8.94
N ILE A 293 19.02 -7.55 9.45
CA ILE A 293 19.76 -6.50 10.19
C ILE A 293 19.64 -6.68 11.71
N SER A 294 19.55 -7.91 12.22
CA SER A 294 19.32 -8.23 13.66
C SER A 294 20.30 -7.59 14.70
N LEU A 295 21.21 -6.69 14.30
CA LEU A 295 22.05 -5.86 15.17
C LEU A 295 21.76 -4.35 15.16
N PHE A 296 20.89 -3.79 14.28
CA PHE A 296 20.79 -2.32 14.14
C PHE A 296 19.39 -1.68 14.10
N ILE A 297 18.31 -2.40 13.77
CA ILE A 297 16.98 -1.76 13.61
C ILE A 297 15.88 -2.60 14.27
N TYR A 298 15.40 -2.15 15.44
CA TYR A 298 14.16 -2.62 16.06
C TYR A 298 13.22 -1.42 16.19
N LEU A 299 12.65 -1.01 15.07
CA LEU A 299 11.59 -0.01 15.06
C LEU A 299 10.30 -0.70 14.58
N PRO A 300 9.17 -0.55 15.28
CA PRO A 300 7.88 -0.97 14.74
C PRO A 300 7.56 -0.10 13.51
N ILE A 301 7.73 -0.66 12.31
CA ILE A 301 7.43 0.01 11.04
C ILE A 301 5.98 -0.31 10.71
N TYR A 302 5.07 0.51 11.21
CA TYR A 302 3.65 0.40 10.88
C TYR A 302 3.23 1.55 9.97
N LEU A 303 2.45 1.22 8.95
CA LEU A 303 1.75 2.18 8.12
C LEU A 303 0.25 1.87 8.07
N SER A 304 -0.54 2.91 7.79
CA SER A 304 -1.97 2.80 7.50
C SER A 304 -2.37 3.83 6.44
N ILE A 305 -3.48 3.56 5.75
CA ILE A 305 -4.12 4.50 4.85
C ILE A 305 -5.51 4.81 5.41
N TYR A 306 -5.78 6.08 5.69
CA TYR A 306 -7.07 6.57 6.18
C TYR A 306 -7.70 7.53 5.19
N TYR A 307 -9.00 7.79 5.34
CA TYR A 307 -9.72 8.79 4.55
C TYR A 307 -9.65 10.14 5.27
N ASN A 308 -9.22 11.17 4.53
CA ASN A 308 -9.26 12.58 4.97
C ASN A 308 -10.67 13.16 4.88
#